data_AF-A0A7J9RIY9-F1
#
_entry.id   AF-A0A7J9RIY9-F1
#
_cell.length_a   1.000
_cell.length_b   1.000
_cell.length_c   1.000
_cell.angle_alpha   90.00
_cell.angle_beta   90.00
_cell.angle_gamma   90.00
#
_symmetry.space_group_name_H-M   'P 1'
#
loop_
_entity.id
_entity.type
_entity.pdbx_description
1 polymer ?
#
loop_
_entity_poly.entity_id
_entity_poly.type
_entity_poly.pdbx_seq_one_letter_code
_entity_poly.pdbx_strand_id
1 'polypeptide(L)'
;MTEGDEIQSTPLRIQKKAWDQKDLLEGIVQRYLTVRSHIGGLWPTWEVESDQLEKQFKELNEYLERLGWMVRLRRGDTTHVTALPLPHRQFPGSRIHFYMWTASLITLLFSAVRWMDTGRPEGGWFTSSIYVDALVGFAFPILVTLFIASMIQTRISARFGVRSGHILPIPDPSVLLWLFSGLSTSYFIWPFGIFFIPTLPRMDARPWPDRTSLAWTSISVPVVMLMSGFIFWFLGLALTSDSYALTDEPYRANAPFLIELLASLSPLSIESLDWSHPFFFAAGFLTLVGWLLMLPIPTFPGGRLLVARMGIYEARSSGTQILMFMLLITAAYFIFDAFNGFTIWIPVLSVLIPLLLFMGSDARIPVMLDGDRPLNEETHRRLGIILFIAILFAIPPEFPVEPIERWDADATFSVNGDDFAELGDAWSASVLVNLANPSME
;
A
#
# COMPACT_ATOMS: atom_id res chain seq x y z
N MET A 1 60.15 40.40 29.74
CA MET A 1 59.13 39.42 30.20
C MET A 1 58.01 40.24 30.82
N THR A 2 56.83 40.43 30.26
CA THR A 2 56.17 39.93 29.05
C THR A 2 55.06 40.94 28.81
N GLU A 3 55.09 41.66 27.69
CA GLU A 3 53.96 42.46 27.22
C GLU A 3 52.79 41.50 26.98
N GLY A 4 51.69 41.71 27.70
CA GLY A 4 50.45 40.98 27.45
C GLY A 4 49.78 41.60 26.23
N ASP A 5 49.72 40.83 25.15
CA ASP A 5 48.88 41.13 23.99
C ASP A 5 47.43 41.34 24.46
N GLU A 6 46.98 42.59 24.47
CA GLU A 6 45.56 42.91 24.47
C GLU A 6 44.98 42.34 23.17
N ILE A 7 44.27 41.21 23.27
CA ILE A 7 43.45 40.69 22.20
C ILE A 7 42.42 41.78 21.88
N GLN A 8 42.69 42.58 20.84
CA GLN A 8 41.75 43.54 20.29
C GLN A 8 40.50 42.77 19.86
N SER A 9 39.49 42.75 20.72
CA SER A 9 38.18 42.25 20.37
C SER A 9 37.63 43.14 19.25
N THR A 10 37.57 42.62 18.03
CA THR A 10 36.97 43.33 16.90
C THR A 10 35.54 43.72 17.31
N PRO A 11 35.20 45.02 17.36
CA PRO A 11 33.87 45.43 17.80
C PRO A 11 32.82 44.84 16.86
N LEU A 12 31.81 44.18 17.44
CA LEU A 12 30.66 43.69 16.69
C LEU A 12 30.08 44.85 15.88
N ARG A 13 30.13 44.75 14.55
CA ARG A 13 29.52 45.75 13.65
C ARG A 13 28.01 45.76 13.91
N ILE A 14 27.54 46.73 14.69
CA ILE A 14 26.13 46.98 14.92
C ILE A 14 25.55 47.50 13.60
N GLN A 15 24.74 46.68 12.93
CA GLN A 15 23.98 47.14 11.77
C GLN A 15 22.91 48.14 12.22
N LYS A 16 22.79 49.27 11.50
CA LYS A 16 21.85 50.35 11.83
C LYS A 16 20.36 49.99 11.63
N LYS A 17 20.07 48.90 10.92
CA LYS A 17 18.70 48.41 10.68
C LYS A 17 18.55 47.01 11.27
N ALA A 18 17.42 46.78 11.94
CA ALA A 18 17.02 45.43 12.35
C ALA A 18 16.82 44.56 11.10
N TRP A 19 17.29 43.33 11.16
CA TRP A 19 17.11 42.36 10.07
C TRP A 19 15.63 41.98 9.97
N ASP A 20 15.10 42.00 8.75
CA ASP A 20 13.87 41.28 8.47
C ASP A 20 14.15 39.77 8.44
N GLN A 21 13.12 38.95 8.53
CA GLN A 21 13.23 37.50 8.49
C GLN A 21 13.93 37.00 7.21
N LYS A 22 13.72 37.69 6.08
CA LYS A 22 14.40 37.39 4.81
C LYS A 22 15.89 37.66 4.91
N ASP A 23 16.30 38.79 5.48
CA ASP A 23 17.69 39.18 5.68
C ASP A 23 18.40 38.21 6.62
N LEU A 24 17.71 37.76 7.67
CA LEU A 24 18.22 36.76 8.60
C LEU A 24 18.48 35.42 7.90
N LEU A 25 17.49 34.92 7.14
CA LEU A 25 17.64 33.64 6.44
C LEU A 25 18.73 33.71 5.37
N GLU A 26 18.80 34.80 4.61
CA GLU A 26 19.88 35.02 3.66
C GLU A 26 21.24 35.06 4.35
N GLY A 27 21.37 35.81 5.45
CA GLY A 27 22.61 35.89 6.22
C GLY A 27 23.04 34.56 6.83
N ILE A 28 22.12 33.62 7.03
CA ILE A 28 22.44 32.23 7.40
C ILE A 28 22.89 31.45 6.15
N VAL A 29 22.14 31.51 5.05
CA VAL A 29 22.48 30.83 3.78
C VAL A 29 23.87 31.24 3.31
N GLN A 30 24.21 32.53 3.34
CA GLN A 30 25.51 33.09 2.93
C GLN A 30 26.71 32.53 3.72
N ARG A 31 26.49 32.00 4.94
CA ARG A 31 27.57 31.34 5.72
C ARG A 31 27.97 29.99 5.15
N TYR A 32 27.04 29.35 4.44
CA TYR A 32 27.21 28.01 3.90
C TYR A 32 27.34 28.03 2.38
N LEU A 33 26.63 28.88 1.66
CA LEU A 33 26.56 28.91 0.21
C LEU A 33 26.76 30.34 -0.31
N THR A 34 27.41 30.50 -1.46
CA THR A 34 27.61 31.82 -2.07
C THR A 34 26.32 32.25 -2.75
N VAL A 35 25.65 33.31 -2.24
CA VAL A 35 24.44 33.86 -2.85
C VAL A 35 24.82 34.78 -4.02
N ARG A 36 24.31 34.49 -5.22
CA ARG A 36 24.53 35.28 -6.43
C ARG A 36 23.45 36.32 -6.66
N SER A 37 22.19 35.90 -6.58
CA SER A 37 21.04 36.73 -6.93
C SER A 37 19.80 36.35 -6.14
N HIS A 38 18.85 37.29 -6.06
CA HIS A 38 17.52 37.06 -5.53
C HIS A 38 16.53 36.82 -6.66
N ILE A 39 15.83 35.69 -6.59
CA ILE A 39 14.85 35.30 -7.63
C ILE A 39 13.44 35.76 -7.24
N GLY A 40 13.19 35.94 -5.94
CA GLY A 40 11.86 36.30 -5.42
C GLY A 40 10.91 35.11 -5.33
N GLY A 41 9.62 35.38 -5.14
CA GLY A 41 8.56 34.38 -4.97
C GLY A 41 7.88 34.43 -3.59
N LEU A 42 6.94 33.50 -3.37
CA LEU A 42 6.20 33.39 -2.10
C LEU A 42 7.15 33.12 -0.92
N TRP A 43 8.14 32.26 -1.15
CA TRP A 43 9.16 31.90 -0.18
C TRP A 43 10.52 32.48 -0.61
N PRO A 44 11.37 32.91 0.34
CA PRO A 44 12.70 33.42 0.04
C PRO A 44 13.49 32.41 -0.79
N THR A 45 13.88 32.82 -1.99
CA THR A 45 14.58 31.97 -2.96
C THR A 45 15.78 32.73 -3.53
N TRP A 46 16.92 32.07 -3.51
CA TRP A 46 18.21 32.61 -3.92
C TRP A 46 18.86 31.71 -4.95
N GLU A 47 19.57 32.32 -5.87
CA GLU A 47 20.55 31.64 -6.71
C GLU A 47 21.84 31.48 -5.91
N VAL A 48 22.35 30.25 -5.85
CA VAL A 48 23.51 29.91 -5.02
C VAL A 48 24.56 29.13 -5.80
N GLU A 49 25.81 29.31 -5.40
CA GLU A 49 26.96 28.55 -5.90
C GLU A 49 27.80 28.02 -4.74
N SER A 50 28.39 26.84 -4.96
CA SER A 50 29.29 26.21 -4.00
C SER A 50 30.10 25.08 -4.65
N ASP A 51 31.39 25.01 -4.30
CA ASP A 51 32.29 23.91 -4.65
C ASP A 51 32.00 22.63 -3.85
N GLN A 52 31.37 22.76 -2.67
CA GLN A 52 31.02 21.65 -1.76
C GLN A 52 29.52 21.62 -1.45
N LEU A 53 28.70 21.79 -2.49
CA LEU A 53 27.26 21.98 -2.38
C LEU A 53 26.57 20.93 -1.50
N GLU A 54 26.93 19.64 -1.64
CA GLU A 54 26.28 18.56 -0.89
C GLU A 54 26.52 18.65 0.62
N LYS A 55 27.77 18.89 1.03
CA LYS A 55 28.17 18.97 2.44
C LYS A 55 27.56 20.22 3.07
N GLN A 56 27.70 21.36 2.41
CA GLN A 56 27.21 22.65 2.90
C GLN A 56 25.68 22.70 2.95
N PHE A 57 24.98 22.06 2.00
CA PHE A 57 23.52 21.95 2.02
C PHE A 57 23.03 21.14 3.22
N LYS A 58 23.70 20.04 3.54
CA LYS A 58 23.37 19.23 4.72
C LYS A 58 23.58 20.01 6.00
N GLU A 59 24.74 20.64 6.18
CA GLU A 59 25.06 21.45 7.36
C GLU A 59 24.12 22.65 7.52
N LEU A 60 23.75 23.31 6.42
CA LEU A 60 22.77 24.40 6.39
C LEU A 60 21.40 23.94 6.91
N ASN A 61 20.91 22.78 6.43
CA ASN A 61 19.63 22.23 6.88
C ASN A 61 19.66 21.80 8.35
N GLU A 62 20.75 21.19 8.81
CA GLU A 62 20.94 20.83 10.24
C GLU A 62 20.93 22.07 11.15
N TYR A 63 21.46 23.20 10.67
CA TYR A 63 21.41 24.47 11.39
C TYR A 63 20.00 25.08 11.38
N LEU A 64 19.37 25.17 10.21
CA LEU A 64 18.05 25.78 10.04
C LEU A 64 16.93 25.00 10.75
N GLU A 65 17.05 23.68 10.86
CA GLU A 65 16.07 22.85 11.56
C GLU A 65 15.89 23.30 13.01
N ARG A 66 16.98 23.71 13.67
CA ARG A 66 16.97 24.24 15.05
C ARG A 66 16.19 25.55 15.19
N LEU A 67 16.05 26.28 14.09
CA LEU A 67 15.31 27.55 14.01
C LEU A 67 13.87 27.35 13.50
N GLY A 68 13.44 26.11 13.22
CA GLY A 68 12.13 25.82 12.65
C GLY A 68 12.05 26.11 11.15
N TRP A 69 13.18 26.13 10.44
CA TRP A 69 13.28 26.34 9.00
C TRP A 69 13.96 25.15 8.32
N MET A 70 13.78 25.04 7.02
CA MET A 70 14.50 24.12 6.16
C MET A 70 14.72 24.77 4.80
N VAL A 71 15.64 24.23 4.02
CA VAL A 71 15.92 24.71 2.67
C VAL A 71 15.78 23.56 1.68
N ARG A 72 15.09 23.85 0.58
CA ARG A 72 15.01 23.00 -0.60
C ARG A 72 15.99 23.47 -1.66
N LEU A 73 16.77 22.54 -2.18
CA LEU A 73 17.67 22.69 -3.30
C LEU A 73 16.95 22.31 -4.60
N ARG A 74 17.15 23.13 -5.64
CA ARG A 74 16.80 22.82 -7.02
C ARG A 74 18.03 22.97 -7.90
N ARG A 75 18.33 21.95 -8.69
CA ARG A 75 19.46 21.89 -9.60
C ARG A 75 18.94 22.09 -11.02
N GLY A 76 19.61 22.92 -11.80
CA GLY A 76 19.26 23.24 -13.19
C GLY A 76 20.43 23.99 -13.83
N ASP A 77 20.14 24.89 -14.78
CA ASP A 77 21.15 25.77 -15.36
C ASP A 77 21.84 26.63 -14.29
N THR A 78 21.05 27.05 -13.29
CA THR A 78 21.52 27.71 -12.08
C THR A 78 20.95 26.99 -10.86
N THR A 79 21.71 26.96 -9.77
CA THR A 79 21.28 26.25 -8.55
C THR A 79 20.47 27.20 -7.69
N HIS A 80 19.29 26.74 -7.26
CA HIS A 80 18.37 27.55 -6.48
C HIS A 80 18.13 26.94 -5.10
N VAL A 81 18.07 27.80 -4.10
CA VAL A 81 17.80 27.45 -2.71
C VAL A 81 16.55 28.21 -2.26
N THR A 82 15.52 27.48 -1.84
CA THR A 82 14.27 28.05 -1.30
C THR A 82 14.15 27.72 0.18
N ALA A 83 14.04 28.73 1.04
CA ALA A 83 13.76 28.54 2.46
C ALA A 83 12.26 28.29 2.71
N LEU A 84 11.95 27.26 3.49
CA LEU A 84 10.59 26.83 3.81
C LEU A 84 10.45 26.71 5.33
N PRO A 85 9.29 27.06 5.92
CA PRO A 85 9.05 26.80 7.33
C PRO A 85 8.97 25.29 7.56
N LEU A 86 9.59 24.81 8.64
CA LEU A 86 9.45 23.43 9.04
C LEU A 86 8.00 23.19 9.49
N PRO A 87 7.35 22.10 9.05
CA PRO A 87 5.97 21.85 9.49
C PRO A 87 5.89 21.50 10.98
N HIS A 88 5.09 22.27 11.74
CA HIS A 88 4.87 22.05 13.17
C HIS A 88 3.56 21.29 13.44
N ARG A 89 3.52 20.51 14.54
CA ARG A 89 2.31 19.83 15.06
C ARG A 89 1.56 18.95 14.04
N GLN A 90 2.28 18.33 13.11
CA GLN A 90 1.69 17.46 12.09
C GLN A 90 1.24 16.09 12.62
N PHE A 91 1.74 15.66 13.78
CA PHE A 91 1.43 14.34 14.34
C PHE A 91 0.11 14.39 15.11
N PRO A 92 -0.86 13.54 14.76
CA PRO A 92 -2.10 13.47 15.51
C PRO A 92 -1.85 12.91 16.93
N GLY A 93 -2.78 13.19 17.84
CA GLY A 93 -2.73 12.64 19.19
C GLY A 93 -2.91 11.12 19.20
N SER A 94 -2.32 10.43 20.18
CA SER A 94 -2.38 8.96 20.29
C SER A 94 -3.80 8.39 20.34
N ARG A 95 -4.78 9.17 20.82
CA ARG A 95 -6.19 8.78 20.91
C ARG A 95 -6.80 8.40 19.56
N ILE A 96 -6.46 9.10 18.47
CA ILE A 96 -7.02 8.75 17.15
C ILE A 96 -6.54 7.38 16.70
N HIS A 97 -5.26 7.05 16.97
CA HIS A 97 -4.72 5.74 16.65
C HIS A 97 -5.44 4.67 17.44
N PHE A 98 -5.62 4.87 18.75
CA PHE A 98 -6.37 3.93 19.57
C PHE A 98 -7.78 3.67 19.02
N TYR A 99 -8.57 4.73 18.77
CA TYR A 99 -9.93 4.58 18.26
C TYR A 99 -10.01 3.89 16.90
N MET A 100 -9.13 4.25 15.97
CA MET A 100 -9.15 3.69 14.62
C MET A 100 -8.68 2.23 14.58
N TRP A 101 -7.69 1.88 15.40
CA TRP A 101 -7.25 0.49 15.56
C TRP A 101 -8.32 -0.38 16.22
N THR A 102 -8.99 0.13 17.26
CA THR A 102 -10.10 -0.59 17.91
C THR A 102 -11.30 -0.73 16.96
N ALA A 103 -11.68 0.33 16.26
CA ALA A 103 -12.78 0.27 15.29
C ALA A 103 -12.45 -0.70 14.14
N SER A 104 -11.20 -0.69 13.65
CA SER A 104 -10.75 -1.63 12.61
C SER A 104 -10.75 -3.08 13.10
N LEU A 105 -10.37 -3.34 14.36
CA LEU A 105 -10.51 -4.67 14.94
C LEU A 105 -11.96 -5.15 14.91
N ILE A 106 -12.90 -4.28 15.30
CA ILE A 106 -14.33 -4.60 15.30
C ILE A 106 -14.80 -4.89 13.87
N THR A 107 -14.48 -4.03 12.90
CA THR A 107 -14.94 -4.24 11.52
C THR A 107 -14.31 -5.46 10.86
N LEU A 108 -13.02 -5.73 11.08
CA LEU A 108 -12.37 -6.97 10.64
C LEU A 108 -13.08 -8.21 11.19
N LEU A 109 -13.39 -8.22 12.49
CA LEU A 109 -14.08 -9.34 13.14
C LEU A 109 -15.44 -9.61 12.51
N PHE A 110 -16.26 -8.56 12.34
CA PHE A 110 -17.60 -8.71 11.77
C PHE A 110 -17.57 -9.07 10.28
N SER A 111 -16.62 -8.55 9.52
CA SER A 111 -16.40 -8.99 8.14
C SER A 111 -16.07 -10.47 8.09
N ALA A 112 -15.21 -10.97 8.98
CA ALA A 112 -14.88 -12.39 9.08
C ALA A 112 -16.07 -13.27 9.45
N VAL A 113 -16.79 -12.90 10.50
CA VAL A 113 -17.97 -13.65 10.97
C VAL A 113 -18.98 -13.83 9.83
N ARG A 114 -19.17 -12.82 8.99
CA ARG A 114 -20.12 -12.89 7.87
C ARG A 114 -19.84 -14.06 6.91
N TRP A 115 -18.63 -14.18 6.40
CA TRP A 115 -18.32 -15.24 5.44
C TRP A 115 -18.01 -16.58 6.11
N MET A 116 -17.64 -16.57 7.40
CA MET A 116 -17.49 -17.80 8.19
C MET A 116 -18.81 -18.44 8.62
N ASP A 117 -19.93 -17.71 8.59
CA ASP A 117 -21.22 -18.25 9.05
C ASP A 117 -21.69 -19.42 8.18
N THR A 118 -21.37 -19.36 6.88
CA THR A 118 -21.73 -20.40 5.89
C THR A 118 -20.58 -21.33 5.52
N GLY A 119 -19.33 -20.85 5.65
CA GLY A 119 -18.12 -21.53 5.15
C GLY A 119 -17.18 -22.11 6.23
N ARG A 120 -17.71 -22.61 7.35
CA ARG A 120 -16.90 -23.08 8.50
C ARG A 120 -17.23 -24.52 8.88
N PRO A 121 -16.22 -25.35 9.23
CA PRO A 121 -16.45 -26.75 9.61
C PRO A 121 -17.18 -26.88 10.96
N GLU A 122 -17.87 -28.01 11.15
CA GLU A 122 -18.44 -28.36 12.45
C GLU A 122 -17.35 -28.41 13.52
N GLY A 123 -17.53 -27.64 14.60
CA GLY A 123 -16.52 -27.50 15.67
C GLY A 123 -15.48 -26.39 15.45
N GLY A 124 -15.44 -25.78 14.25
CA GLY A 124 -14.58 -24.65 13.91
C GLY A 124 -13.13 -24.99 13.57
N TRP A 125 -12.39 -23.97 13.15
CA TRP A 125 -10.99 -24.10 12.72
C TRP A 125 -10.03 -24.16 13.90
N PHE A 126 -10.22 -23.30 14.91
CA PHE A 126 -9.39 -23.26 16.12
C PHE A 126 -10.19 -23.63 17.36
N THR A 127 -11.44 -23.16 17.44
CA THR A 127 -12.35 -23.41 18.57
C THR A 127 -13.77 -23.52 18.05
N SER A 128 -14.75 -23.90 18.90
CA SER A 128 -16.16 -23.88 18.52
C SER A 128 -16.75 -22.46 18.34
N SER A 129 -16.07 -21.41 18.82
CA SER A 129 -16.54 -20.03 18.71
C SER A 129 -16.14 -19.37 17.38
N ILE A 130 -17.13 -18.94 16.60
CA ILE A 130 -16.92 -18.22 15.33
C ILE A 130 -16.11 -16.93 15.53
N TYR A 131 -16.31 -16.24 16.66
CA TYR A 131 -15.60 -15.00 16.96
C TYR A 131 -14.12 -15.22 17.23
N VAL A 132 -13.77 -16.35 17.86
CA VAL A 132 -12.36 -16.70 18.13
C VAL A 132 -11.68 -17.11 16.83
N ASP A 133 -12.36 -17.86 15.98
CA ASP A 133 -11.84 -18.22 14.65
C ASP A 133 -11.64 -16.98 13.77
N ALA A 134 -12.61 -16.06 13.76
CA ALA A 134 -12.50 -14.77 13.09
C ALA A 134 -11.33 -13.92 13.64
N LEU A 135 -11.14 -13.92 14.96
CA LEU A 135 -10.07 -13.16 15.60
C LEU A 135 -8.69 -13.72 15.24
N VAL A 136 -8.47 -15.02 15.46
CA VAL A 136 -7.17 -15.68 15.29
C VAL A 136 -6.84 -15.90 13.82
N GLY A 137 -7.84 -16.28 13.03
CA GLY A 137 -7.71 -16.64 11.63
C GLY A 137 -7.71 -15.47 10.66
N PHE A 138 -8.28 -14.32 11.04
CA PHE A 138 -8.41 -13.18 10.12
C PHE A 138 -7.94 -11.85 10.71
N ALA A 139 -8.57 -11.39 11.80
CA ALA A 139 -8.33 -10.03 12.28
C ALA A 139 -6.92 -9.83 12.87
N PHE A 140 -6.44 -10.77 13.68
CA PHE A 140 -5.12 -10.70 14.32
C PHE A 140 -3.97 -10.78 13.30
N PRO A 141 -3.95 -11.72 12.33
CA PRO A 141 -3.01 -11.72 11.21
C PRO A 141 -2.85 -10.35 10.55
N ILE A 142 -3.96 -9.72 10.17
CA ILE A 142 -3.95 -8.42 9.50
C ILE A 142 -3.39 -7.33 10.41
N LEU A 143 -3.91 -7.20 11.62
CA LEU A 143 -3.51 -6.12 12.54
C LEU A 143 -2.05 -6.24 12.97
N VAL A 144 -1.56 -7.46 13.22
CA VAL A 144 -0.14 -7.70 13.54
C VAL A 144 0.74 -7.34 12.36
N THR A 145 0.39 -7.74 11.14
CA THR A 145 1.14 -7.35 9.94
C THR A 145 1.17 -5.83 9.76
N LEU A 146 0.03 -5.14 9.93
CA LEU A 146 -0.02 -3.68 9.86
C LEU A 146 0.82 -3.01 10.95
N PHE A 147 0.85 -3.58 12.16
CA PHE A 147 1.65 -3.06 13.26
C PHE A 147 3.14 -3.21 12.96
N ILE A 148 3.56 -4.39 12.50
CA ILE A 148 4.94 -4.67 12.09
C ILE A 148 5.34 -3.75 10.93
N ALA A 149 4.51 -3.62 9.91
CA ALA A 149 4.75 -2.73 8.76
C ALA A 149 4.92 -1.28 9.23
N SER A 150 4.08 -0.81 10.15
CA SER A 150 4.20 0.53 10.73
C SER A 150 5.51 0.73 11.50
N MET A 151 5.95 -0.27 12.26
CA MET A 151 7.21 -0.19 13.01
C MET A 151 8.43 -0.24 12.07
N ILE A 152 8.38 -1.05 11.02
CA ILE A 152 9.43 -1.11 10.01
C ILE A 152 9.53 0.23 9.26
N GLN A 153 8.40 0.81 8.82
CA GLN A 153 8.37 2.10 8.14
C GLN A 153 8.99 3.21 9.00
N THR A 154 8.63 3.28 10.28
CA THR A 154 9.16 4.29 11.20
C THR A 154 10.66 4.11 11.45
N ARG A 155 11.13 2.87 11.60
CA ARG A 155 12.56 2.56 11.74
C ARG A 155 13.37 2.90 10.50
N ILE A 156 12.88 2.57 9.31
CA ILE A 156 13.56 2.89 8.04
C ILE A 156 13.63 4.41 7.86
N SER A 157 12.51 5.10 8.07
CA SER A 157 12.44 6.57 8.00
C SER A 157 13.45 7.23 8.95
N ALA A 158 13.55 6.74 10.19
CA ALA A 158 14.46 7.29 11.20
C ALA A 158 15.94 7.14 10.82
N ARG A 159 16.32 6.09 10.07
CA ARG A 159 17.70 5.93 9.56
C ARG A 159 18.10 7.05 8.58
N PHE A 160 17.12 7.67 7.93
CA PHE A 160 17.33 8.81 7.04
C PHE A 160 17.10 10.16 7.73
N GLY A 161 16.98 10.20 9.06
CA GLY A 161 16.70 11.42 9.81
C GLY A 161 15.26 11.94 9.65
N VAL A 162 14.36 11.17 9.02
CA VAL A 162 12.97 11.58 8.81
C VAL A 162 12.09 10.93 9.87
N ARG A 163 11.37 11.74 10.65
CA ARG A 163 10.28 11.23 11.49
C ARG A 163 9.05 10.95 10.61
N SER A 164 8.65 9.69 10.47
CA SER A 164 7.39 9.30 9.82
C SER A 164 6.30 8.99 10.84
N GLY A 165 5.05 9.01 10.36
CA GLY A 165 3.88 8.61 11.12
C GLY A 165 3.70 7.10 11.21
N HIS A 166 2.70 6.69 12.00
CA HIS A 166 2.24 5.30 12.04
C HIS A 166 1.09 5.06 11.07
N ILE A 167 0.92 3.80 10.68
CA ILE A 167 -0.24 3.37 9.88
C ILE A 167 -1.50 3.53 10.74
N LEU A 168 -2.54 4.08 10.12
CA LEU A 168 -3.85 4.26 10.72
C LEU A 168 -4.85 3.44 9.88
N PRO A 169 -5.24 2.23 10.29
CA PRO A 169 -6.26 1.49 9.58
C PRO A 169 -7.60 2.22 9.72
N ILE A 170 -8.23 2.49 8.58
CA ILE A 170 -9.55 3.11 8.51
C ILE A 170 -10.58 1.98 8.41
N PRO A 171 -11.49 1.86 9.39
CA PRO A 171 -12.52 0.83 9.37
C PRO A 171 -13.43 1.02 8.16
N ASP A 172 -13.93 -0.08 7.61
CA ASP A 172 -14.87 -0.02 6.51
C ASP A 172 -16.21 0.61 6.96
N PRO A 173 -16.61 1.74 6.35
CA PRO A 173 -17.87 2.39 6.69
C PRO A 173 -19.08 1.50 6.41
N SER A 174 -19.01 0.56 5.46
CA SER A 174 -20.14 -0.32 5.14
C SER A 174 -20.44 -1.31 6.27
N VAL A 175 -19.41 -1.85 6.95
CA VAL A 175 -19.59 -2.68 8.17
C VAL A 175 -20.24 -1.86 9.27
N LEU A 176 -19.77 -0.62 9.47
CA LEU A 176 -20.30 0.26 10.52
C LEU A 176 -21.76 0.63 10.25
N LEU A 177 -22.11 0.93 8.99
CA LEU A 177 -23.48 1.18 8.59
C LEU A 177 -24.35 -0.07 8.80
N TRP A 178 -23.90 -1.25 8.39
CA TRP A 178 -24.63 -2.50 8.69
C TRP A 178 -24.87 -2.68 10.20
N LEU A 179 -23.83 -2.51 11.04
CA LEU A 179 -23.91 -2.65 12.50
C LEU A 179 -24.86 -1.64 13.16
N PHE A 180 -24.86 -0.38 12.71
CA PHE A 180 -25.52 0.72 13.43
C PHE A 180 -26.82 1.21 12.78
N SER A 181 -27.04 0.96 11.49
CA SER A 181 -28.23 1.40 10.78
C SER A 181 -29.15 0.27 10.31
N GLY A 182 -28.76 -1.00 10.50
CA GLY A 182 -29.56 -2.17 10.11
C GLY A 182 -29.79 -2.27 8.60
N LEU A 183 -28.92 -1.66 7.79
CA LEU A 183 -28.97 -1.77 6.33
C LEU A 183 -28.67 -3.21 5.90
N SER A 184 -29.23 -3.63 4.77
CA SER A 184 -29.00 -4.97 4.21
C SER A 184 -27.51 -5.24 3.96
N THR A 185 -27.11 -6.49 4.16
CA THR A 185 -25.77 -7.02 3.84
C THR A 185 -25.41 -6.92 2.37
N SER A 186 -26.39 -6.65 1.49
CA SER A 186 -26.20 -6.43 0.05
C SER A 186 -25.41 -5.16 -0.31
N TYR A 187 -25.25 -4.20 0.62
CA TYR A 187 -24.43 -3.00 0.41
C TYR A 187 -22.94 -3.19 0.78
N PHE A 188 -22.56 -4.41 1.13
CA PHE A 188 -21.22 -4.75 1.57
C PHE A 188 -20.32 -5.10 0.39
N ILE A 189 -19.76 -4.07 -0.25
CA ILE A 189 -18.89 -4.23 -1.43
C ILE A 189 -17.50 -4.71 -1.03
N TRP A 190 -17.02 -4.29 0.14
CA TRP A 190 -15.65 -4.50 0.55
C TRP A 190 -15.55 -5.64 1.57
N PRO A 191 -15.03 -6.82 1.19
CA PRO A 191 -15.21 -8.03 1.99
C PRO A 191 -14.33 -8.09 3.24
N PHE A 192 -13.37 -7.17 3.40
CA PHE A 192 -12.28 -7.33 4.35
C PHE A 192 -12.41 -6.51 5.63
N GLY A 193 -13.26 -5.49 5.71
CA GLY A 193 -13.49 -4.72 6.94
C GLY A 193 -12.51 -3.57 7.24
N ILE A 194 -11.40 -3.41 6.51
CA ILE A 194 -10.56 -2.19 6.52
C ILE A 194 -10.59 -1.56 5.14
N PHE A 195 -11.07 -0.32 5.04
CA PHE A 195 -11.21 0.38 3.76
C PHE A 195 -9.90 0.99 3.26
N PHE A 196 -9.10 1.60 4.15
CA PHE A 196 -7.88 2.29 3.75
C PHE A 196 -6.83 2.29 4.86
N ILE A 197 -5.54 2.34 4.51
CA ILE A 197 -4.43 2.27 5.48
C ILE A 197 -3.44 3.45 5.31
N PRO A 198 -3.87 4.70 5.49
CA PRO A 198 -2.98 5.85 5.39
C PRO A 198 -1.92 5.84 6.50
N THR A 199 -0.82 6.53 6.24
CA THR A 199 0.11 6.95 7.31
C THR A 199 -0.25 8.37 7.75
N LEU A 200 -0.35 8.61 9.07
CA LEU A 200 -0.54 9.95 9.62
C LEU A 200 0.66 10.39 10.48
N PRO A 201 1.26 11.57 10.20
CA PRO A 201 0.96 12.48 9.09
C PRO A 201 1.26 11.88 7.71
N ARG A 202 0.54 12.36 6.69
CA ARG A 202 0.71 11.92 5.30
C ARG A 202 2.17 12.02 4.88
N MET A 203 2.70 10.95 4.30
CA MET A 203 4.10 10.89 3.86
C MET A 203 4.43 11.96 2.82
N ASP A 204 3.49 12.35 1.98
CA ASP A 204 3.73 13.35 0.92
C ASP A 204 3.91 14.77 1.46
N ALA A 205 3.39 15.04 2.66
CA ALA A 205 3.52 16.33 3.34
C ALA A 205 4.76 16.43 4.23
N ARG A 206 5.57 15.35 4.29
CA ARG A 206 6.82 15.32 5.04
C ARG A 206 7.97 15.78 4.14
N PRO A 207 8.92 16.57 4.67
CA PRO A 207 10.13 16.91 3.93
C PRO A 207 11.06 15.70 3.88
N TRP A 208 11.33 15.21 2.68
CA TRP A 208 12.25 14.11 2.43
C TRP A 208 13.60 14.67 2.00
N PRO A 209 14.72 14.23 2.60
CA PRO A 209 16.03 14.75 2.28
C PRO A 209 16.42 14.46 0.82
N ASP A 210 16.10 13.26 0.34
CA ASP A 210 16.54 12.77 -0.96
C ASP A 210 15.59 11.69 -1.54
N ARG A 211 15.83 11.29 -2.79
CA ARG A 211 15.00 10.26 -3.47
C ARG A 211 15.15 8.87 -2.84
N THR A 212 16.30 8.57 -2.25
CA THR A 212 16.60 7.27 -1.65
C THR A 212 15.77 7.04 -0.40
N SER A 213 15.73 8.01 0.51
CA SER A 213 14.93 7.94 1.74
C SER A 213 13.43 7.79 1.44
N LEU A 214 12.93 8.56 0.47
CA LEU A 214 11.55 8.48 -0.01
C LEU A 214 11.23 7.07 -0.52
N ALA A 215 12.09 6.51 -1.39
CA ALA A 215 11.87 5.21 -2.01
C ALA A 215 11.83 4.06 -1.00
N TRP A 216 12.87 3.93 -0.17
CA TRP A 216 12.99 2.82 0.79
C TRP A 216 11.93 2.89 1.89
N THR A 217 11.56 4.09 2.32
CA THR A 217 10.48 4.22 3.31
C THR A 217 9.13 3.89 2.68
N SER A 218 8.88 4.33 1.45
CA SER A 218 7.60 4.06 0.76
C SER A 218 7.39 2.58 0.50
N ILE A 219 8.41 1.88 -0.03
CA ILE A 219 8.30 0.46 -0.40
C ILE A 219 8.18 -0.48 0.79
N SER A 220 8.56 -0.02 1.99
CA SER A 220 8.61 -0.86 3.19
C SER A 220 7.26 -1.47 3.59
N VAL A 221 6.17 -0.68 3.57
CA VAL A 221 4.84 -1.16 3.98
C VAL A 221 4.28 -2.17 2.99
N PRO A 222 4.21 -1.89 1.67
CA PRO A 222 3.71 -2.86 0.71
C PRO A 222 4.50 -4.17 0.71
N VAL A 223 5.83 -4.12 0.84
CA VAL A 223 6.66 -5.33 0.87
C VAL A 223 6.35 -6.18 2.10
N VAL A 224 6.22 -5.59 3.29
CA VAL A 224 5.85 -6.34 4.50
C VAL A 224 4.47 -6.98 4.35
N MET A 225 3.52 -6.26 3.76
CA MET A 225 2.17 -6.79 3.51
C MET A 225 2.19 -7.94 2.50
N LEU A 226 2.83 -7.77 1.34
CA LEU A 226 2.93 -8.81 0.32
C LEU A 226 3.63 -10.07 0.85
N MET A 227 4.77 -9.90 1.54
CA MET A 227 5.49 -11.03 2.13
C MET A 227 4.65 -11.76 3.19
N SER A 228 3.96 -11.01 4.06
CA SER A 228 3.07 -11.62 5.06
C SER A 228 1.88 -12.31 4.40
N GLY A 229 1.31 -11.71 3.35
CA GLY A 229 0.19 -12.27 2.59
C GLY A 229 0.56 -13.61 1.96
N PHE A 230 1.71 -13.70 1.29
CA PHE A 230 2.20 -14.98 0.76
C PHE A 230 2.48 -16.01 1.87
N ILE A 231 3.01 -15.60 3.02
CA ILE A 231 3.17 -16.50 4.17
C ILE A 231 1.80 -17.05 4.63
N PHE A 232 0.77 -16.21 4.73
CA PHE A 232 -0.57 -16.66 5.11
C PHE A 232 -1.25 -17.51 4.05
N TRP A 233 -0.97 -17.30 2.75
CA TRP A 233 -1.39 -18.23 1.69
C TRP A 233 -0.82 -19.63 1.92
N PHE A 234 0.50 -19.74 2.16
CA PHE A 234 1.12 -21.04 2.43
C PHE A 234 0.63 -21.66 3.75
N LEU A 235 0.46 -20.86 4.81
CA LEU A 235 -0.10 -21.35 6.07
C LEU A 235 -1.54 -21.82 5.92
N GLY A 236 -2.35 -21.11 5.13
CA GLY A 236 -3.70 -21.54 4.80
C GLY A 236 -3.67 -22.89 4.09
N LEU A 237 -2.90 -23.03 3.01
CA LEU A 237 -2.80 -24.29 2.26
C LEU A 237 -2.30 -25.46 3.12
N ALA A 238 -1.41 -25.19 4.08
CA ALA A 238 -0.89 -26.21 4.99
C ALA A 238 -1.87 -26.62 6.10
N LEU A 239 -2.86 -25.78 6.42
CA LEU A 239 -3.80 -25.97 7.52
C LEU A 239 -5.23 -26.27 7.06
N THR A 240 -5.54 -26.05 5.78
CA THR A 240 -6.81 -26.47 5.20
C THR A 240 -6.96 -27.98 5.34
N SER A 241 -8.07 -28.40 5.93
CA SER A 241 -8.43 -29.80 6.11
C SER A 241 -8.93 -30.42 4.81
N ASP A 242 -9.15 -31.72 4.82
CA ASP A 242 -9.96 -32.40 3.80
C ASP A 242 -11.37 -31.77 3.72
N SER A 243 -12.04 -31.98 2.59
CA SER A 243 -13.37 -31.44 2.32
C SER A 243 -14.37 -31.82 3.41
N TYR A 244 -15.25 -30.87 3.76
CA TYR A 244 -16.31 -31.06 4.75
C TYR A 244 -17.66 -30.60 4.21
N ALA A 245 -18.73 -31.12 4.79
CA ALA A 245 -20.08 -30.75 4.40
C ALA A 245 -20.39 -29.31 4.84
N LEU A 246 -20.83 -28.51 3.88
CA LEU A 246 -21.27 -27.13 4.10
C LEU A 246 -22.79 -27.09 4.23
N THR A 247 -23.29 -26.17 5.05
CA THR A 247 -24.73 -26.01 5.29
C THR A 247 -25.39 -24.97 4.38
N ASP A 248 -24.59 -24.10 3.75
CA ASP A 248 -25.05 -22.97 2.93
C ASP A 248 -23.92 -22.53 1.98
N GLU A 249 -24.20 -21.58 1.08
CA GLU A 249 -23.26 -21.07 0.07
C GLU A 249 -21.99 -20.48 0.72
N PRO A 250 -20.79 -21.09 0.53
CA PRO A 250 -19.55 -20.57 1.08
C PRO A 250 -19.01 -19.41 0.23
N TYR A 251 -18.15 -18.61 0.86
CA TYR A 251 -17.29 -17.66 0.14
C TYR A 251 -15.90 -18.28 -0.09
N ARG A 252 -15.36 -18.04 -1.28
CA ARG A 252 -14.00 -18.44 -1.68
C ARG A 252 -13.08 -17.23 -1.74
N ALA A 253 -11.87 -17.38 -1.21
CA ALA A 253 -10.79 -16.43 -1.43
C ALA A 253 -9.94 -16.88 -2.62
N ASN A 254 -9.95 -16.11 -3.71
CA ASN A 254 -9.19 -16.44 -4.91
C ASN A 254 -7.72 -16.02 -4.76
N ALA A 255 -6.85 -16.89 -5.26
CA ALA A 255 -5.41 -16.77 -5.11
C ALA A 255 -4.82 -15.71 -6.07
N PRO A 256 -3.78 -14.97 -5.66
CA PRO A 256 -3.03 -14.12 -6.58
C PRO A 256 -2.17 -14.96 -7.52
N PHE A 257 -1.77 -14.36 -8.64
CA PHE A 257 -1.08 -15.03 -9.76
C PHE A 257 0.06 -16.00 -9.34
N LEU A 258 0.93 -15.62 -8.40
CA LEU A 258 2.03 -16.51 -7.98
C LEU A 258 1.54 -17.80 -7.33
N ILE A 259 0.48 -17.74 -6.52
CA ILE A 259 -0.06 -18.92 -5.84
C ILE A 259 -0.72 -19.84 -6.87
N GLU A 260 -1.48 -19.30 -7.82
CA GLU A 260 -2.04 -20.06 -8.94
C GLU A 260 -0.95 -20.70 -9.80
N LEU A 261 0.11 -19.96 -10.13
CA LEU A 261 1.24 -20.49 -10.88
C LEU A 261 1.91 -21.65 -10.14
N LEU A 262 2.16 -21.51 -8.83
CA LEU A 262 2.78 -22.58 -8.04
C LEU A 262 1.91 -23.83 -7.97
N ALA A 263 0.59 -23.67 -7.89
CA ALA A 263 -0.33 -24.79 -7.90
C ALA A 263 -0.50 -25.44 -9.28
N SER A 264 -0.21 -24.73 -10.37
CA SER A 264 -0.12 -25.37 -11.69
C SER A 264 1.10 -26.29 -11.82
N LEU A 265 2.14 -26.05 -11.00
CA LEU A 265 3.43 -26.75 -11.06
C LEU A 265 3.59 -27.88 -10.04
N SER A 266 2.75 -27.90 -9.01
CA SER A 266 2.76 -28.87 -7.91
C SER A 266 1.32 -29.19 -7.55
N PRO A 267 0.97 -30.41 -7.10
CA PRO A 267 -0.36 -30.72 -6.62
C PRO A 267 -0.64 -30.05 -5.26
N LEU A 268 -0.46 -28.73 -5.18
CA LEU A 268 -1.14 -27.91 -4.19
C LEU A 268 -2.62 -28.00 -4.57
N SER A 269 -3.43 -28.61 -3.73
CA SER A 269 -4.88 -28.74 -3.93
C SER A 269 -5.53 -27.36 -3.85
N ILE A 270 -5.46 -26.57 -4.93
CA ILE A 270 -6.25 -25.33 -5.04
C ILE A 270 -7.75 -25.63 -5.03
N GLU A 271 -8.15 -26.85 -5.36
CA GLU A 271 -9.51 -27.37 -5.11
C GLU A 271 -9.94 -27.20 -3.64
N SER A 272 -8.99 -27.14 -2.70
CA SER A 272 -9.26 -26.87 -1.27
C SER A 272 -9.61 -25.41 -0.95
N LEU A 273 -9.47 -24.47 -1.90
CA LEU A 273 -9.86 -23.07 -1.70
C LEU A 273 -11.37 -22.91 -1.50
N ASP A 274 -12.17 -23.87 -1.95
CA ASP A 274 -13.62 -23.85 -1.72
C ASP A 274 -13.95 -24.04 -0.23
N TRP A 275 -13.07 -24.75 0.50
CA TRP A 275 -13.11 -24.89 1.95
C TRP A 275 -12.11 -23.92 2.61
N SER A 276 -12.29 -22.63 2.34
CA SER A 276 -11.30 -21.60 2.66
C SER A 276 -10.97 -21.50 4.16
N HIS A 277 -9.75 -21.88 4.54
CA HIS A 277 -9.21 -21.57 5.87
C HIS A 277 -9.18 -20.03 6.06
N PRO A 278 -9.48 -19.50 7.26
CA PRO A 278 -9.54 -18.05 7.52
C PRO A 278 -8.30 -17.25 7.09
N PHE A 279 -7.14 -17.90 7.12
CA PHE A 279 -5.88 -17.32 6.65
C PHE A 279 -5.90 -16.95 5.17
N PHE A 280 -6.69 -17.59 4.31
CA PHE A 280 -6.80 -17.18 2.90
C PHE A 280 -7.42 -15.80 2.75
N PHE A 281 -8.42 -15.46 3.54
CA PHE A 281 -9.01 -14.12 3.52
C PHE A 281 -8.02 -13.06 4.05
N ALA A 282 -7.27 -13.39 5.10
CA ALA A 282 -6.21 -12.50 5.60
C ALA A 282 -5.10 -12.32 4.56
N ALA A 283 -4.70 -13.42 3.92
CA ALA A 283 -3.71 -13.45 2.86
C ALA A 283 -4.17 -12.61 1.67
N GLY A 284 -5.39 -12.83 1.18
CA GLY A 284 -6.03 -12.10 0.10
C GLY A 284 -6.08 -10.59 0.37
N PHE A 285 -6.49 -10.17 1.57
CA PHE A 285 -6.44 -8.76 1.96
C PHE A 285 -5.02 -8.19 1.89
N LEU A 286 -4.05 -8.87 2.49
CA LEU A 286 -2.66 -8.41 2.57
C LEU A 286 -1.99 -8.35 1.19
N THR A 287 -2.25 -9.33 0.33
CA THR A 287 -1.74 -9.34 -1.05
C THR A 287 -2.42 -8.29 -1.91
N LEU A 288 -3.74 -8.17 -1.85
CA LEU A 288 -4.50 -7.18 -2.63
C LEU A 288 -4.11 -5.76 -2.24
N VAL A 289 -4.17 -5.41 -0.95
CA VAL A 289 -3.87 -4.04 -0.51
C VAL A 289 -2.37 -3.74 -0.67
N GLY A 290 -1.49 -4.72 -0.42
CA GLY A 290 -0.07 -4.58 -0.70
C GLY A 290 0.20 -4.27 -2.18
N TRP A 291 -0.48 -4.97 -3.09
CA TRP A 291 -0.39 -4.72 -4.53
C TRP A 291 -0.97 -3.36 -4.93
N LEU A 292 -2.15 -3.00 -4.43
CA LEU A 292 -2.78 -1.70 -4.69
C LEU A 292 -1.88 -0.54 -4.29
N LEU A 293 -1.19 -0.63 -3.14
CA LEU A 293 -0.25 0.38 -2.69
C LEU A 293 1.00 0.51 -3.59
N MET A 294 1.35 -0.53 -4.36
CA MET A 294 2.47 -0.52 -5.30
C MET A 294 2.12 0.09 -6.66
N LEU A 295 0.82 0.31 -6.94
CA LEU A 295 0.41 1.02 -8.14
C LEU A 295 1.00 2.43 -8.17
N PRO A 296 1.37 2.95 -9.36
CA PRO A 296 2.01 4.27 -9.51
C PRO A 296 1.03 5.44 -9.32
N ILE A 297 0.14 5.35 -8.32
CA ILE A 297 -0.89 6.34 -8.04
C ILE A 297 -0.32 7.44 -7.12
N PRO A 298 -0.62 8.72 -7.36
CA PRO A 298 -0.21 9.82 -6.47
C PRO A 298 -0.62 9.54 -5.03
N THR A 299 0.22 9.94 -4.07
CA THR A 299 0.08 9.67 -2.62
C THR A 299 0.23 8.22 -2.16
N PHE A 300 0.22 7.25 -3.08
CA PHE A 300 0.51 5.86 -2.73
C PHE A 300 2.03 5.63 -2.69
N PRO A 301 2.49 4.58 -1.98
CA PRO A 301 3.87 4.14 -2.03
C PRO A 301 4.43 3.99 -3.45
N GLY A 302 3.68 3.37 -4.36
CA GLY A 302 4.09 3.21 -5.76
C GLY A 302 4.24 4.54 -6.50
N GLY A 303 3.37 5.52 -6.26
CA GLY A 303 3.54 6.87 -6.82
C GLY A 303 4.76 7.61 -6.26
N ARG A 304 5.07 7.45 -4.96
CA ARG A 304 6.33 7.98 -4.38
C ARG A 304 7.55 7.29 -4.97
N LEU A 305 7.45 5.98 -5.25
CA LEU A 305 8.51 5.22 -5.89
C LEU A 305 8.74 5.68 -7.35
N LEU A 306 7.66 5.98 -8.09
CA LEU A 306 7.74 6.57 -9.42
C LEU A 306 8.49 7.91 -9.38
N VAL A 307 8.12 8.80 -8.45
CA VAL A 307 8.83 10.07 -8.23
C VAL A 307 10.30 9.86 -7.88
N ALA A 308 10.61 8.89 -7.01
CA ALA A 308 11.99 8.61 -6.65
C ALA A 308 12.82 8.09 -7.85
N ARG A 309 12.22 7.33 -8.76
CA ARG A 309 12.91 6.76 -9.92
C ARG A 309 13.04 7.74 -11.09
N MET A 310 11.97 8.43 -11.47
CA MET A 310 11.94 9.33 -12.63
C MET A 310 12.32 10.78 -12.28
N GLY A 311 12.13 11.18 -11.02
CA GLY A 311 12.17 12.57 -10.60
C GLY A 311 10.79 13.22 -10.61
N ILE A 312 10.65 14.29 -9.82
CA ILE A 312 9.33 14.88 -9.54
C ILE A 312 8.67 15.49 -10.77
N TYR A 313 9.42 16.19 -11.63
CA TYR A 313 8.86 16.85 -12.79
C TYR A 313 8.43 15.87 -13.88
N GLU A 314 9.23 14.84 -14.13
CA GLU A 314 8.91 13.80 -15.10
C GLU A 314 7.73 12.97 -14.60
N ALA A 315 7.79 12.48 -13.36
CA ALA A 315 6.72 11.67 -12.78
C ALA A 315 5.38 12.41 -12.67
N ARG A 316 5.40 13.74 -12.53
CA ARG A 316 4.21 14.61 -12.43
C ARG A 316 3.87 15.30 -13.77
N SER A 317 4.51 14.90 -14.86
CA SER A 317 4.23 15.46 -16.18
C SER A 317 2.85 15.02 -16.68
N SER A 318 2.20 15.86 -17.49
CA SER A 318 0.90 15.52 -18.08
C SER A 318 0.95 14.23 -18.90
N GLY A 319 2.06 13.98 -19.61
CA GLY A 319 2.25 12.77 -20.41
C GLY A 319 2.26 11.51 -19.54
N THR A 320 3.02 11.51 -18.44
CA THR A 320 3.06 10.38 -17.50
C THR A 320 1.71 10.19 -16.81
N GLN A 321 1.01 11.26 -16.42
CA GLN A 321 -0.32 11.14 -15.81
C GLN A 321 -1.37 10.56 -16.76
N ILE A 322 -1.38 10.99 -18.02
CA ILE A 322 -2.28 10.43 -19.05
C ILE A 322 -1.96 8.96 -19.26
N LEU A 323 -0.68 8.58 -19.36
CA LEU A 323 -0.29 7.18 -19.51
C LEU A 323 -0.77 6.32 -18.34
N MET A 324 -0.57 6.77 -17.09
CA MET A 324 -1.01 6.03 -15.91
C MET A 324 -2.54 5.91 -15.84
N PHE A 325 -3.26 6.96 -16.23
CA PHE A 325 -4.72 6.91 -16.31
C PHE A 325 -5.18 5.90 -17.36
N MET A 326 -4.59 5.91 -18.56
CA MET A 326 -4.92 4.95 -19.62
C MET A 326 -4.59 3.51 -19.22
N LEU A 327 -3.45 3.28 -18.56
CA LEU A 327 -3.08 1.96 -18.03
C LEU A 327 -4.07 1.50 -16.95
N LEU A 328 -4.46 2.39 -16.03
CA LEU A 328 -5.44 2.07 -14.99
C LEU A 328 -6.79 1.67 -15.59
N ILE A 329 -7.33 2.45 -16.53
CA ILE A 329 -8.63 2.15 -17.16
C ILE A 329 -8.56 0.89 -18.01
N THR A 330 -7.48 0.69 -18.76
CA THR A 330 -7.26 -0.54 -19.54
C THR A 330 -7.22 -1.76 -18.63
N ALA A 331 -6.46 -1.72 -17.53
CA ALA A 331 -6.40 -2.81 -16.57
C ALA A 331 -7.77 -3.06 -15.91
N ALA A 332 -8.45 -1.98 -15.49
CA ALA A 332 -9.77 -2.06 -14.88
C ALA A 332 -10.78 -2.76 -15.80
N TYR A 333 -10.76 -2.45 -17.10
CA TYR A 333 -11.69 -3.05 -18.06
C TYR A 333 -11.29 -4.47 -18.48
N PHE A 334 -10.03 -4.69 -18.88
CA PHE A 334 -9.62 -5.96 -19.49
C PHE A 334 -9.13 -7.04 -18.52
N ILE A 335 -8.65 -6.65 -17.33
CA ILE A 335 -8.06 -7.60 -16.36
C ILE A 335 -9.03 -7.88 -15.21
N PHE A 336 -9.81 -6.87 -14.80
CA PHE A 336 -10.57 -6.91 -13.55
C PHE A 336 -12.08 -6.81 -13.71
N ASP A 337 -12.57 -6.76 -14.96
CA ASP A 337 -13.98 -6.56 -15.33
C ASP A 337 -14.70 -5.52 -14.44
N ALA A 338 -14.01 -4.44 -14.10
CA ALA A 338 -14.40 -3.53 -13.02
C ALA A 338 -15.71 -2.76 -13.28
N PHE A 339 -16.19 -2.78 -14.53
CA PHE A 339 -17.36 -2.04 -14.99
C PHE A 339 -18.59 -2.94 -15.20
N ASN A 340 -18.47 -4.25 -14.92
CA ASN A 340 -19.55 -5.21 -15.05
C ASN A 340 -20.10 -5.59 -13.68
N GLY A 341 -21.30 -5.09 -13.35
CA GLY A 341 -21.93 -5.33 -12.05
C GLY A 341 -21.35 -4.51 -10.90
N PHE A 342 -21.54 -4.99 -9.67
CA PHE A 342 -21.18 -4.27 -8.44
C PHE A 342 -19.99 -4.95 -7.76
N THR A 343 -18.79 -4.69 -8.28
CA THR A 343 -17.56 -5.38 -7.87
C THR A 343 -16.74 -4.59 -6.85
N ILE A 344 -15.76 -5.25 -6.22
CA ILE A 344 -14.81 -4.62 -5.29
C ILE A 344 -14.00 -3.48 -5.95
N TRP A 345 -13.95 -3.43 -7.27
CA TRP A 345 -13.14 -2.48 -8.02
C TRP A 345 -13.76 -1.09 -8.08
N ILE A 346 -15.08 -0.97 -7.94
CA ILE A 346 -15.77 0.32 -7.90
C ILE A 346 -15.23 1.23 -6.78
N PRO A 347 -15.18 0.81 -5.50
CA PRO A 347 -14.60 1.65 -4.45
C PRO A 347 -13.10 1.88 -4.64
N VAL A 348 -12.35 0.92 -5.19
CA VAL A 348 -10.93 1.10 -5.52
C VAL A 348 -10.77 2.24 -6.53
N LEU A 349 -11.44 2.16 -7.69
CA LEU A 349 -11.37 3.18 -8.74
C LEU A 349 -11.87 4.55 -8.27
N SER A 350 -12.86 4.57 -7.38
CA SER A 350 -13.39 5.79 -6.76
C SER A 350 -12.32 6.53 -5.93
N VAL A 351 -11.28 5.84 -5.45
CA VAL A 351 -10.11 6.46 -4.78
C VAL A 351 -9.00 6.75 -5.79
N LEU A 352 -8.67 5.81 -6.68
CA LEU A 352 -7.51 5.94 -7.56
C LEU A 352 -7.69 7.04 -8.62
N ILE A 353 -8.87 7.16 -9.22
CA ILE A 353 -9.14 8.13 -10.29
C ILE A 353 -9.02 9.58 -9.77
N PRO A 354 -9.67 9.99 -8.66
CA PRO A 354 -9.48 11.34 -8.13
C PRO A 354 -8.03 11.65 -7.76
N LEU A 355 -7.28 10.68 -7.20
CA LEU A 355 -5.88 10.90 -6.85
C LEU A 355 -5.03 11.16 -8.10
N LEU A 356 -5.24 10.41 -9.18
CA LEU A 356 -4.57 10.67 -10.46
C LEU A 356 -4.94 12.05 -11.04
N LEU A 357 -6.23 12.40 -11.05
CA LEU A 357 -6.69 13.64 -11.67
C LEU A 357 -6.28 14.89 -10.88
N PHE A 358 -6.44 14.87 -9.56
CA PHE A 358 -6.24 16.06 -8.72
C PHE A 358 -4.84 16.17 -8.12
N MET A 359 -4.16 15.05 -7.90
CA MET A 359 -2.83 15.02 -7.26
C MET A 359 -1.73 14.56 -8.23
N GLY A 360 -2.09 14.11 -9.43
CA GLY A 360 -1.14 13.61 -10.42
C GLY A 360 -0.22 14.67 -11.00
N SER A 361 -0.71 15.88 -11.24
CA SER A 361 0.07 16.98 -11.83
C SER A 361 0.73 17.90 -10.79
N ASP A 362 0.53 17.65 -9.48
CA ASP A 362 1.07 18.50 -8.43
C ASP A 362 2.55 18.16 -8.14
N ALA A 363 3.46 18.95 -8.71
CA ALA A 363 4.90 18.86 -8.48
C ALA A 363 5.36 19.37 -7.09
N ARG A 364 4.43 19.71 -6.18
CA ARG A 364 4.74 20.04 -4.78
C ARG A 364 4.78 18.81 -3.89
N ILE A 365 4.25 17.67 -4.37
CA ILE A 365 4.11 16.43 -3.61
C ILE A 365 4.83 15.25 -4.29
N PRO A 366 5.67 14.50 -3.55
CA PRO A 366 6.09 14.72 -2.16
C PRO A 366 7.03 15.93 -2.01
N VAL A 367 7.13 16.47 -0.80
CA VAL A 367 8.07 17.56 -0.49
C VAL A 367 9.50 17.01 -0.43
N MET A 368 10.29 17.31 -1.44
CA MET A 368 11.70 16.90 -1.56
C MET A 368 12.63 18.07 -1.27
N LEU A 369 13.64 17.86 -0.41
CA LEU A 369 14.67 18.86 -0.09
C LEU A 369 15.78 18.86 -1.14
N ASP A 370 16.30 17.70 -1.55
CA ASP A 370 17.16 17.54 -2.72
C ASP A 370 16.47 16.60 -3.72
N GLY A 371 15.56 17.20 -4.50
CA GLY A 371 14.69 16.49 -5.42
C GLY A 371 15.35 16.12 -6.75
N ASP A 372 16.49 16.72 -7.10
CA ASP A 372 17.10 16.59 -8.42
C ASP A 372 18.27 15.60 -8.45
N ARG A 373 18.79 15.22 -7.28
CA ARG A 373 19.80 14.16 -7.17
C ARG A 373 19.20 12.81 -7.62
N PRO A 374 19.76 12.15 -8.66
CA PRO A 374 19.29 10.85 -9.09
C PRO A 374 19.62 9.77 -8.05
N LEU A 375 18.88 8.67 -8.10
CA LEU A 375 19.23 7.47 -7.35
C LEU A 375 20.56 6.91 -7.90
N ASN A 376 21.36 6.27 -7.03
CA ASN A 376 22.48 5.48 -7.53
C ASN A 376 21.96 4.28 -8.34
N GLU A 377 22.77 3.84 -9.32
CA GLU A 377 22.38 2.79 -10.27
C GLU A 377 21.95 1.50 -9.55
N GLU A 378 22.67 1.13 -8.49
CA GLU A 378 22.35 -0.05 -7.72
C GLU A 378 20.98 0.03 -7.02
N THR A 379 20.65 1.16 -6.36
CA THR A 379 19.33 1.31 -5.73
C THR A 379 18.24 1.40 -6.80
N HIS A 380 18.51 2.10 -7.91
CA HIS A 380 17.55 2.17 -9.01
C HIS A 380 17.18 0.78 -9.53
N ARG A 381 18.19 -0.07 -9.76
CA ARG A 381 18.00 -1.47 -10.19
C ARG A 381 17.26 -2.30 -9.14
N ARG A 382 17.68 -2.26 -7.87
CA ARG A 382 17.04 -3.02 -6.77
C ARG A 382 15.57 -2.67 -6.63
N LEU A 383 15.23 -1.38 -6.64
CA LEU A 383 13.85 -0.91 -6.56
C LEU A 383 13.03 -1.33 -7.78
N GLY A 384 13.62 -1.28 -8.98
CA GLY A 384 12.98 -1.76 -10.20
C GLY A 384 12.61 -3.25 -10.12
N ILE A 385 13.53 -4.09 -9.64
CA ILE A 385 13.29 -5.53 -9.45
C ILE A 385 12.20 -5.77 -8.41
N ILE A 386 12.24 -5.11 -7.25
CA ILE A 386 11.21 -5.27 -6.20
C ILE A 386 9.84 -4.86 -6.74
N LEU A 387 9.75 -3.73 -7.45
CA LEU A 387 8.50 -3.27 -8.04
C LEU A 387 7.95 -4.25 -9.07
N PHE A 388 8.81 -4.76 -9.96
CA PHE A 388 8.44 -5.74 -10.96
C PHE A 388 7.91 -7.03 -10.34
N ILE A 389 8.65 -7.59 -9.38
CA ILE A 389 8.26 -8.81 -8.66
C ILE A 389 6.94 -8.57 -7.92
N ALA A 390 6.81 -7.47 -7.18
CA ALA A 390 5.62 -7.15 -6.42
C ALA A 390 4.38 -6.98 -7.30
N ILE A 391 4.49 -6.25 -8.42
CA ILE A 391 3.36 -6.03 -9.33
C ILE A 391 2.99 -7.31 -10.07
N LEU A 392 3.97 -8.10 -10.53
CA LEU A 392 3.73 -9.29 -11.36
C LEU A 392 3.24 -10.49 -10.53
N PHE A 393 3.88 -10.77 -9.40
CA PHE A 393 3.57 -11.98 -8.62
C PHE A 393 2.35 -11.81 -7.74
N ALA A 394 2.03 -10.58 -7.32
CA ALA A 394 0.86 -10.29 -6.52
C ALA A 394 -0.30 -9.73 -7.34
N ILE A 395 -0.34 -9.94 -8.66
CA ILE A 395 -1.52 -9.61 -9.48
C ILE A 395 -2.73 -10.30 -8.82
N PRO A 396 -3.72 -9.53 -8.37
CA PRO A 396 -4.91 -10.09 -7.77
C PRO A 396 -5.78 -10.76 -8.85
N PRO A 397 -6.62 -11.74 -8.48
CA PRO A 397 -7.63 -12.27 -9.37
C PRO A 397 -8.71 -11.22 -9.67
N GLU A 398 -9.53 -11.48 -10.69
CA GLU A 398 -10.68 -10.64 -11.07
C GLU A 398 -11.64 -10.42 -9.89
N PHE A 399 -11.97 -11.51 -9.18
CA PHE A 399 -12.77 -11.50 -7.96
C PHE A 399 -11.96 -12.06 -6.78
N PRO A 400 -11.31 -11.21 -5.95
CA PRO A 400 -10.54 -11.69 -4.80
C PRO A 400 -11.33 -12.46 -3.75
N VAL A 401 -12.62 -12.15 -3.62
CA VAL A 401 -13.56 -12.90 -2.79
C VAL A 401 -14.88 -12.97 -3.54
N GLU A 402 -15.42 -14.18 -3.69
CA GLU A 402 -16.70 -14.41 -4.37
C GLU A 402 -17.48 -15.56 -3.71
N PRO A 403 -18.82 -15.56 -3.79
CA PRO A 403 -19.62 -16.71 -3.41
C PRO A 403 -19.47 -17.84 -4.44
N ILE A 404 -19.56 -19.09 -3.99
CA ILE A 404 -19.42 -20.26 -4.88
C ILE A 404 -20.77 -20.58 -5.53
N GLU A 405 -21.02 -20.05 -6.73
CA GLU A 405 -22.32 -20.20 -7.41
C GLU A 405 -22.71 -21.67 -7.74
N ARG A 406 -21.72 -22.55 -7.91
CA ARG A 406 -21.94 -23.98 -8.22
C ARG A 406 -22.40 -24.83 -7.04
N TRP A 407 -22.48 -24.26 -5.83
CA TRP A 407 -22.70 -25.04 -4.61
C TRP A 407 -24.02 -25.83 -4.61
N ASP A 408 -25.08 -25.29 -5.24
CA ASP A 408 -26.41 -25.90 -5.36
C ASP A 408 -26.76 -26.25 -6.82
N ALA A 409 -25.73 -26.47 -7.66
CA ALA A 409 -25.95 -26.86 -9.04
C ALA A 409 -26.47 -28.30 -9.12
N ASP A 410 -27.57 -28.51 -9.87
CA ASP A 410 -28.15 -29.83 -10.07
C ASP A 410 -27.13 -30.82 -10.66
N ALA A 411 -27.06 -32.02 -10.06
CA ALA A 411 -26.27 -33.11 -10.62
C ALA A 411 -26.86 -33.52 -11.98
N THR A 412 -26.03 -33.50 -13.01
CA THR A 412 -26.40 -33.94 -14.34
C THR A 412 -25.88 -35.36 -14.57
N PHE A 413 -26.66 -36.18 -15.27
CA PHE A 413 -26.21 -37.51 -15.68
C PHE A 413 -26.31 -37.63 -17.19
N SER A 414 -25.31 -38.25 -17.80
CA SER A 414 -25.37 -38.68 -19.18
C SER A 414 -25.13 -40.19 -19.25
N VAL A 415 -26.00 -40.87 -19.99
CA VAL A 415 -25.84 -42.29 -20.28
C VAL A 415 -25.17 -42.37 -21.64
N ASN A 416 -23.92 -42.83 -21.68
CA ASN A 416 -23.20 -43.03 -22.93
C ASN A 416 -23.18 -44.52 -23.26
N GLY A 417 -23.96 -44.89 -24.27
CA GLY A 417 -23.96 -46.23 -24.88
C GLY A 417 -24.97 -46.30 -26.02
N ASP A 418 -24.54 -46.81 -27.17
CA ASP A 418 -25.47 -47.43 -28.12
C ASP A 418 -25.87 -48.78 -27.49
N ASP A 419 -27.09 -48.85 -26.96
CA ASP A 419 -27.65 -50.05 -26.34
C ASP A 419 -27.83 -51.17 -27.40
N PHE A 420 -26.80 -52.01 -27.57
CA PHE A 420 -26.98 -53.30 -28.19
C PHE A 420 -26.62 -54.39 -27.19
N ALA A 421 -27.64 -55.09 -26.73
CA ALA A 421 -27.43 -56.35 -26.05
C ALA A 421 -26.93 -57.40 -27.05
N GLU A 422 -25.75 -57.94 -26.82
CA GLU A 422 -25.28 -59.09 -27.60
C GLU A 422 -26.01 -60.35 -27.14
N LEU A 423 -26.73 -60.99 -28.07
CA LEU A 423 -27.48 -62.21 -27.80
C LEU A 423 -26.55 -63.44 -27.90
N GLY A 424 -26.15 -63.99 -26.76
CA GLY A 424 -25.53 -65.32 -26.63
C GLY A 424 -26.41 -66.28 -25.82
N ASP A 425 -25.81 -67.31 -25.20
CA ASP A 425 -26.52 -68.29 -24.35
C ASP A 425 -27.05 -67.70 -23.02
N ALA A 426 -26.61 -66.50 -22.64
CA ALA A 426 -27.17 -65.68 -21.57
C ALA A 426 -27.11 -64.20 -21.95
N TRP A 427 -28.10 -63.42 -21.50
CA TRP A 427 -28.20 -61.99 -21.78
C TRP A 427 -27.34 -61.17 -20.81
N SER A 428 -26.41 -60.36 -21.33
CA SER A 428 -25.64 -59.40 -20.53
C SER A 428 -25.64 -58.03 -21.19
N ALA A 429 -26.04 -57.00 -20.44
CA ALA A 429 -25.97 -55.60 -20.85
C ALA A 429 -25.14 -54.82 -19.82
N SER A 430 -24.28 -53.92 -20.30
CA SER A 430 -23.49 -53.01 -19.46
C SER A 430 -23.81 -51.58 -19.85
N VAL A 431 -24.42 -50.83 -18.94
CA VAL A 431 -24.71 -49.41 -19.13
C VAL A 431 -23.68 -48.60 -18.36
N LEU A 432 -23.03 -47.66 -19.04
CA LEU A 432 -22.11 -46.72 -18.40
C LEU A 432 -22.85 -45.40 -18.17
N VAL A 433 -23.05 -45.07 -16.89
CA VAL A 433 -23.67 -43.83 -16.44
C VAL A 433 -22.56 -42.89 -15.99
N ASN A 434 -22.39 -41.77 -16.69
CA ASN A 434 -21.53 -40.69 -16.24
C ASN A 434 -22.37 -39.73 -15.39
N LEU A 435 -22.04 -39.63 -14.11
CA LEU A 435 -22.62 -38.65 -13.20
C LEU A 435 -21.65 -37.47 -13.14
N ALA A 436 -22.09 -36.28 -13.54
CA ALA A 436 -21.37 -35.03 -13.34
C ALA A 436 -22.10 -34.25 -12.25
N ASN A 437 -21.45 -34.11 -11.10
CA ASN A 437 -21.96 -33.27 -10.02
C ASN A 437 -21.12 -31.99 -9.94
N PRO A 438 -21.60 -30.85 -10.48
CA PRO A 438 -20.84 -29.61 -10.47
C PRO A 438 -20.56 -29.07 -9.06
N SER A 439 -21.30 -29.54 -8.04
CA SER A 439 -21.09 -29.18 -6.64
C SER A 439 -19.93 -29.95 -5.98
N MET A 440 -19.36 -30.96 -6.64
CA MET A 440 -18.23 -31.78 -6.15
C MET A 440 -16.96 -31.67 -7.00
N GLU A 441 -17.05 -30.99 -8.16
CA GLU A 441 -15.91 -30.46 -8.90
C GLU A 441 -15.42 -29.18 -8.22
#